data_AF-A0A4U9HJT2-F1
#
_entry.id   AF-A0A4U9HJT2-F1
#
_cell.length_a   1.000
_cell.length_b   1.000
_cell.length_c   1.000
_cell.angle_alpha   90.00
_cell.angle_beta   90.00
_cell.angle_gamma   90.00
#
_symmetry.space_group_name_H-M   'P 1'
#
loop_
_entity.id
_entity.type
_entity.pdbx_description
1 polymer ?
#
loop_
_entity_poly.entity_id
_entity_poly.type
_entity_poly.pdbx_seq_one_letter_code
_entity_poly.pdbx_strand_id
1 'polypeptide(L)'
;MILAPGGVGAQKAVLYFKGGIFCFVALLILSGRNSSNLLLAIIFGFAFFITGLFVMASAWVVRYHGWRRAFAAGVAQLLFALFLFFPYPTHHHGTVSQFLGVIMIVGGLQCLRLAWRASRLRDGAAVFNLLAPGGLLTETAAPPQEPEPQPCNGPLVVHIWTPEGSAASTPIRRPLFNRYIAAVDANGVISTGHAALEMPPELYISLYPAVDIDRSPSEFFNTLKAIQENNVAGQYQQSYASESAAWCESDRKIVFHAFNPAGLRRYWASYRQTEVYNLTWRNCSSSVAYGLEAALDGVFARGGWLTFARLFFIPELWIAAQLRKRATTMAWTPGLALDYARALHAIVHPARLSWRRRRRQRQDQAS
;
A
#
# COMPACT_ATOMS: atom_id res chain seq x y z
N MET A 1 13.87 7.54 -12.44
CA MET A 1 14.46 6.84 -11.27
C MET A 1 15.26 5.66 -11.82
N ILE A 2 16.54 5.56 -11.45
CA ILE A 2 17.46 4.53 -11.95
C ILE A 2 17.17 3.24 -11.17
N LEU A 3 16.65 2.23 -11.85
CA LEU A 3 16.64 0.85 -11.33
C LEU A 3 18.07 0.30 -11.40
N ALA A 4 18.52 -0.36 -10.32
CA ALA A 4 19.83 -1.00 -10.26
C ALA A 4 19.97 -2.17 -11.28
N PRO A 5 21.18 -2.45 -11.76
CA PRO A 5 21.43 -3.16 -13.02
C PRO A 5 21.53 -4.69 -12.82
N GLY A 6 20.44 -5.35 -12.42
CA GLY A 6 20.40 -6.80 -12.24
C GLY A 6 19.22 -7.54 -12.88
N GLY A 7 18.23 -6.83 -13.46
CA GLY A 7 17.01 -7.42 -14.01
C GLY A 7 16.47 -6.74 -15.27
N VAL A 8 17.30 -5.92 -15.91
CA VAL A 8 16.90 -5.02 -17.00
C VAL A 8 16.35 -5.80 -18.22
N GLY A 9 16.87 -7.01 -18.50
CA GLY A 9 16.40 -7.85 -19.61
C GLY A 9 15.00 -8.42 -19.39
N ALA A 10 14.76 -9.07 -18.25
CA ALA A 10 13.46 -9.65 -17.92
C ALA A 10 12.37 -8.59 -17.76
N GLN A 11 12.67 -7.46 -17.12
CA GLN A 11 11.73 -6.35 -17.01
C GLN A 11 11.37 -5.75 -18.38
N LYS A 12 12.35 -5.56 -19.26
CA LYS A 12 12.11 -5.09 -20.63
C LYS A 12 11.25 -6.09 -21.42
N ALA A 13 11.55 -7.39 -21.33
CA ALA A 13 10.77 -8.43 -22.01
C ALA A 13 9.31 -8.44 -21.55
N VAL A 14 9.05 -8.34 -20.25
CA VAL A 14 7.69 -8.24 -19.70
C VAL A 14 6.97 -6.98 -20.17
N LEU A 15 7.67 -5.84 -20.26
CA LEU A 15 7.09 -4.60 -20.77
C LEU A 15 6.73 -4.71 -22.25
N TYR A 16 7.61 -5.26 -23.08
CA TYR A 16 7.32 -5.48 -24.51
C TYR A 16 6.19 -6.48 -24.71
N PHE A 17 6.15 -7.56 -23.93
CA PHE A 17 5.07 -8.53 -23.98
C PHE A 17 3.71 -7.91 -23.64
N LYS A 18 3.65 -7.12 -22.56
CA LYS A 18 2.43 -6.37 -22.19
C LYS A 18 2.04 -5.38 -23.29
N GLY A 19 3.01 -4.63 -23.82
CA GLY A 19 2.79 -3.68 -24.92
C GLY A 19 2.24 -4.37 -26.17
N GLY A 20 2.77 -5.54 -26.54
CA GLY A 20 2.30 -6.35 -27.65
C GLY A 20 0.85 -6.80 -27.47
N ILE A 21 0.49 -7.28 -26.28
CA ILE A 21 -0.91 -7.66 -25.95
C ILE A 21 -1.83 -6.44 -26.09
N PHE A 22 -1.46 -5.29 -25.54
CA PHE A 22 -2.29 -4.08 -25.65
C PHE A 22 -2.44 -3.60 -27.08
N CYS A 23 -1.36 -3.65 -27.87
CA CYS A 23 -1.41 -3.33 -29.30
C CYS A 23 -2.35 -4.28 -30.05
N PHE A 24 -2.26 -5.58 -29.77
CA PHE A 24 -3.14 -6.58 -30.37
C PHE A 24 -4.61 -6.35 -30.02
N VAL A 25 -4.93 -6.11 -28.74
CA VAL A 25 -6.30 -5.79 -28.31
C VAL A 25 -6.80 -4.50 -28.97
N ALA A 26 -5.95 -3.47 -29.09
CA ALA A 26 -6.32 -2.23 -29.77
C ALA A 26 -6.64 -2.44 -31.26
N LEU A 27 -5.85 -3.25 -31.96
CA LEU A 27 -6.12 -3.62 -33.36
C LEU A 27 -7.43 -4.41 -33.50
N LEU A 28 -7.75 -5.31 -32.57
CA LEU A 28 -9.02 -6.02 -32.57
C LEU A 28 -10.22 -5.10 -32.35
N ILE A 29 -10.09 -4.11 -31.47
CA ILE A 29 -11.13 -3.10 -31.24
C ILE A 29 -11.35 -2.27 -32.52
N LEU A 30 -10.27 -1.83 -33.17
CA LEU A 30 -10.34 -1.03 -34.40
C LEU A 30 -10.87 -1.81 -35.61
N SER A 31 -10.61 -3.12 -35.67
CA SER A 31 -11.05 -4.00 -36.77
C SER A 31 -12.58 -4.09 -36.90
N GLY A 32 -13.32 -4.03 -35.78
CA GLY A 32 -14.79 -3.99 -35.77
C GLY A 32 -15.52 -5.22 -36.36
N ARG A 33 -14.79 -6.24 -36.83
CA ARG A 33 -15.37 -7.47 -37.41
C ARG A 33 -16.02 -8.35 -36.33
N ASN A 34 -17.04 -9.13 -36.70
CA ASN A 34 -17.68 -10.08 -35.79
C ASN A 34 -16.69 -11.06 -35.15
N SER A 35 -15.72 -11.58 -35.92
CA SER A 35 -14.65 -12.44 -35.40
C SER A 35 -13.75 -11.73 -34.38
N SER A 36 -13.56 -10.41 -34.52
CA SER A 36 -12.79 -9.60 -33.57
C SER A 36 -13.55 -9.44 -32.25
N ASN A 37 -14.87 -9.27 -32.29
CA ASN A 37 -15.71 -9.20 -31.09
C ASN A 37 -15.72 -10.52 -30.31
N LEU A 38 -15.83 -11.66 -31.00
CA LEU A 38 -15.71 -12.99 -30.37
C LEU A 38 -14.33 -13.14 -29.69
N LEU A 39 -13.25 -12.78 -30.38
CA LEU A 39 -11.90 -12.89 -29.82
C LEU A 39 -11.71 -11.95 -28.61
N LEU A 40 -12.24 -10.73 -28.66
CA LEU A 40 -12.25 -9.80 -27.52
C LEU A 40 -13.05 -10.37 -26.35
N ALA A 41 -14.19 -11.00 -26.60
CA ALA A 41 -15.01 -11.63 -25.57
C ALA A 41 -14.25 -12.78 -24.88
N ILE A 42 -13.52 -13.59 -25.65
CA ILE A 42 -12.65 -14.64 -25.13
C ILE A 42 -11.52 -14.04 -24.28
N ILE A 43 -10.80 -13.03 -24.80
CA ILE A 43 -9.67 -12.40 -24.09
C ILE A 43 -10.13 -11.76 -22.78
N PHE A 44 -11.18 -10.94 -22.83
CA PHE A 44 -11.72 -10.29 -21.63
C PHE A 44 -12.35 -11.31 -20.69
N GLY A 45 -13.10 -12.29 -21.20
CA GLY A 45 -13.68 -13.38 -20.42
C GLY A 45 -12.62 -14.12 -19.61
N PHE A 46 -11.51 -14.55 -20.23
CA PHE A 46 -10.41 -15.18 -19.51
C PHE A 46 -9.74 -14.24 -18.50
N ALA A 47 -9.55 -12.97 -18.85
CA ALA A 47 -8.97 -11.99 -17.94
C ALA A 47 -9.82 -11.82 -16.66
N PHE A 48 -11.15 -11.68 -16.79
CA PHE A 48 -12.07 -11.60 -15.64
C PHE A 48 -12.18 -12.92 -14.89
N PHE A 49 -12.18 -14.05 -15.60
CA PHE A 49 -12.25 -15.37 -14.97
C PHE A 49 -11.04 -15.62 -14.08
N ILE A 50 -9.83 -15.45 -14.63
CA ILE A 50 -8.57 -15.64 -13.90
C ILE A 50 -8.49 -14.64 -12.74
N THR A 51 -8.78 -13.35 -12.99
CA THR A 51 -8.74 -12.33 -11.93
C THR A 51 -9.76 -12.63 -10.82
N GLY A 52 -10.98 -13.02 -11.17
CA GLY A 52 -12.04 -13.38 -10.24
C GLY A 52 -11.65 -14.55 -9.35
N LEU A 53 -11.09 -15.62 -9.94
CA LEU A 53 -10.57 -16.76 -9.19
C LEU A 53 -9.46 -16.34 -8.21
N PHE A 54 -8.47 -15.56 -8.66
CA PHE A 54 -7.39 -15.09 -7.79
C PHE A 54 -7.90 -14.19 -6.66
N VAL A 55 -8.86 -13.31 -6.93
CA VAL A 55 -9.48 -12.45 -5.91
C VAL A 55 -10.24 -13.30 -4.89
N MET A 56 -11.03 -14.28 -5.33
CA MET A 56 -11.76 -15.18 -4.44
C MET A 56 -10.82 -16.02 -3.59
N ALA A 57 -9.81 -16.65 -4.19
CA ALA A 57 -8.82 -17.46 -3.48
C ALA A 57 -8.06 -16.62 -2.45
N SER A 58 -7.60 -15.42 -2.83
CA SER A 58 -6.89 -14.52 -1.93
C SER A 58 -7.77 -14.07 -0.76
N ALA A 59 -9.02 -13.69 -1.04
CA ALA A 59 -9.97 -13.27 0.00
C ALA A 59 -10.29 -14.42 0.97
N TRP A 60 -10.45 -15.64 0.44
CA TRP A 60 -10.74 -16.84 1.23
C TRP A 60 -9.58 -17.26 2.14
N VAL A 61 -8.34 -17.19 1.63
CA VAL A 61 -7.13 -17.58 2.35
C VAL A 61 -6.74 -16.54 3.40
N VAL A 62 -6.67 -15.26 3.03
CA VAL A 62 -6.14 -14.20 3.92
C VAL A 62 -7.19 -13.72 4.93
N ARG A 63 -8.48 -13.72 4.55
CA ARG A 63 -9.60 -13.29 5.41
C ARG A 63 -9.47 -11.89 6.04
N TYR A 64 -8.81 -10.96 5.35
CA TYR A 64 -8.66 -9.57 5.79
C TYR A 64 -10.00 -8.83 5.97
N HIS A 65 -9.97 -7.67 6.64
CA HIS A 65 -11.17 -6.87 6.88
C HIS A 65 -11.90 -6.52 5.57
N GLY A 66 -13.12 -7.04 5.39
CA GLY A 66 -13.90 -6.87 4.16
C GLY A 66 -13.74 -7.99 3.11
N TRP A 67 -13.08 -9.10 3.44
CA TRP A 67 -12.91 -10.25 2.55
C TRP A 67 -14.22 -10.74 1.93
N ARG A 68 -15.35 -10.69 2.65
CA ARG A 68 -16.67 -11.06 2.12
C ARG A 68 -17.08 -10.21 0.92
N ARG A 69 -16.81 -8.90 0.96
CA ARG A 69 -17.09 -7.97 -0.15
C ARG A 69 -16.16 -8.24 -1.33
N ALA A 70 -14.89 -8.54 -1.06
CA ALA A 70 -13.93 -8.90 -2.09
C ALA A 70 -14.27 -10.24 -2.76
N PHE A 71 -14.70 -11.22 -1.98
CA PHE A 71 -15.18 -12.51 -2.48
C PHE A 71 -16.43 -12.33 -3.35
N ALA A 72 -17.43 -11.56 -2.90
CA ALA A 72 -18.60 -11.21 -3.70
C ALA A 72 -18.23 -10.47 -5.00
N ALA A 73 -17.25 -9.57 -4.96
CA ALA A 73 -16.72 -8.92 -6.15
C ALA A 73 -16.06 -9.93 -7.11
N GLY A 74 -15.32 -10.91 -6.60
CA GLY A 74 -14.75 -11.99 -7.40
C GLY A 74 -15.84 -12.88 -8.04
N VAL A 75 -16.91 -13.20 -7.31
CA VAL A 75 -18.09 -13.89 -7.87
C VAL A 75 -18.72 -13.07 -8.99
N ALA A 76 -18.90 -11.77 -8.81
CA ALA A 76 -19.41 -10.89 -9.85
C ALA A 76 -18.50 -10.85 -11.09
N GLN A 77 -17.18 -10.90 -10.91
CA GLN A 77 -16.22 -11.01 -12.01
C GLN A 77 -16.37 -12.35 -12.76
N LEU A 78 -16.57 -13.46 -12.06
CA LEU A 78 -16.83 -14.76 -12.70
C LEU A 78 -18.15 -14.77 -13.47
N LEU A 79 -19.22 -14.22 -12.90
CA LEU A 79 -20.51 -14.11 -13.60
C LEU A 79 -20.38 -13.25 -14.86
N PHE A 80 -19.63 -12.15 -14.79
CA PHE A 80 -19.36 -11.31 -15.97
C PHE A 80 -18.49 -12.03 -17.01
N ALA A 81 -17.49 -12.82 -16.58
CA ALA A 81 -16.70 -13.65 -17.49
C ALA A 81 -17.57 -14.68 -18.21
N LEU A 82 -18.47 -15.36 -17.49
CA LEU A 82 -19.44 -16.30 -18.07
C LEU A 82 -20.36 -15.60 -19.07
N PHE A 83 -20.86 -14.41 -18.73
CA PHE A 83 -21.65 -13.59 -19.66
C PHE A 83 -20.89 -13.26 -20.95
N LEU A 84 -19.58 -12.99 -20.87
CA LEU A 84 -18.76 -12.74 -22.07
C LEU A 84 -18.52 -14.01 -22.89
N PHE A 85 -18.38 -15.17 -22.25
CA PHE A 85 -18.18 -16.46 -22.94
C PHE A 85 -19.45 -16.96 -23.62
N PHE A 86 -20.61 -16.73 -23.03
CA PHE A 86 -21.86 -17.18 -23.63
C PHE A 86 -22.27 -16.27 -24.80
N PRO A 87 -22.65 -16.86 -25.95
CA PRO A 87 -23.14 -16.08 -27.08
C PRO A 87 -24.48 -15.42 -26.76
N TYR A 88 -25.31 -15.99 -25.89
CA TYR A 88 -26.57 -15.36 -25.47
C TYR A 88 -26.30 -14.33 -24.36
N PRO A 89 -26.89 -13.11 -24.38
CA PRO A 89 -27.98 -12.63 -25.24
C PRO A 89 -27.54 -11.77 -26.44
N THR A 90 -26.26 -11.45 -26.58
CA THR A 90 -25.79 -10.41 -27.53
C THR A 90 -25.03 -10.93 -28.74
N HIS A 91 -24.83 -12.24 -28.85
CA HIS A 91 -23.98 -12.92 -29.83
C HIS A 91 -22.59 -12.28 -29.95
N HIS A 92 -22.04 -11.86 -28.79
CA HIS A 92 -20.79 -11.09 -28.66
C HIS A 92 -20.78 -9.71 -29.33
N HIS A 93 -21.90 -9.22 -29.85
CA HIS A 93 -21.96 -7.85 -30.36
C HIS A 93 -21.84 -6.84 -29.21
N GLY A 94 -20.97 -5.84 -29.39
CA GLY A 94 -20.79 -4.77 -28.41
C GLY A 94 -20.00 -5.17 -27.16
N THR A 95 -19.18 -6.23 -27.22
CA THR A 95 -18.30 -6.65 -26.10
C THR A 95 -17.49 -5.50 -25.50
N VAL A 96 -16.94 -4.62 -26.35
CA VAL A 96 -16.16 -3.45 -25.89
C VAL A 96 -17.04 -2.49 -25.09
N SER A 97 -18.23 -2.18 -25.59
CA SER A 97 -19.19 -1.28 -24.92
C SER A 97 -19.67 -1.86 -23.59
N GLN A 98 -19.93 -3.16 -23.54
CA GLN A 98 -20.30 -3.87 -22.31
C GLN A 98 -19.17 -3.81 -21.27
N PHE A 99 -17.94 -4.09 -21.69
CA PHE A 99 -16.75 -4.01 -20.84
C PHE A 99 -16.55 -2.59 -20.27
N LEU A 100 -16.61 -1.57 -21.12
CA LEU A 100 -16.50 -0.17 -20.70
C LEU A 100 -17.65 0.22 -19.77
N GLY A 101 -18.88 -0.22 -20.06
CA GLY A 101 -20.05 0.03 -19.22
C GLY A 101 -19.88 -0.52 -17.80
N VAL A 102 -19.37 -1.75 -17.66
CA VAL A 102 -19.08 -2.33 -16.34
C VAL A 102 -18.00 -1.54 -15.60
N ILE A 103 -16.92 -1.11 -16.28
CA ILE A 103 -15.89 -0.27 -15.67
C ILE A 103 -16.50 1.04 -15.17
N MET A 104 -17.33 1.70 -15.98
CA MET A 104 -17.99 2.95 -15.61
C MET A 104 -18.95 2.78 -14.44
N ILE A 105 -19.76 1.71 -14.42
CA ILE A 105 -20.67 1.40 -13.30
C ILE A 105 -19.87 1.18 -12.01
N VAL A 106 -18.84 0.34 -12.06
CA VAL A 106 -18.01 0.04 -10.89
C VAL A 106 -17.28 1.30 -10.39
N GLY A 107 -16.71 2.08 -11.31
CA GLY A 107 -16.06 3.35 -11.00
C GLY A 107 -17.03 4.38 -10.39
N GLY A 108 -18.22 4.51 -10.97
CA GLY A 108 -19.27 5.40 -10.48
C GLY A 108 -19.75 5.01 -9.07
N LEU A 109 -19.97 3.72 -8.81
CA LEU A 109 -20.34 3.22 -7.48
C LEU A 109 -19.24 3.48 -6.44
N GLN A 110 -17.97 3.36 -6.81
CA GLN A 110 -16.85 3.70 -5.92
C GLN A 110 -16.80 5.20 -5.63
N CYS A 111 -16.98 6.04 -6.65
CA CYS A 111 -17.03 7.50 -6.49
C CYS A 111 -18.21 7.92 -5.60
N LEU A 112 -19.39 7.34 -5.80
CA LEU A 112 -20.58 7.63 -4.99
C LEU A 112 -20.37 7.22 -3.53
N ARG A 113 -19.79 6.04 -3.28
CA ARG A 113 -19.45 5.58 -1.92
C ARG A 113 -18.44 6.52 -1.25
N LEU A 114 -17.44 6.98 -1.99
CA LEU A 114 -16.45 7.93 -1.47
C LEU A 114 -17.10 9.28 -1.15
N ALA A 115 -17.91 9.81 -2.07
CA ALA A 115 -18.64 11.06 -1.88
C ALA A 115 -19.58 10.98 -0.67
N TRP A 116 -20.30 9.87 -0.51
CA TRP A 116 -21.19 9.65 0.63
C TRP A 116 -20.45 9.50 1.96
N ARG A 117 -19.25 8.90 1.97
CA ARG A 117 -18.40 8.88 3.16
C ARG A 117 -17.85 10.27 3.48
N ALA A 118 -17.41 11.00 2.46
CA ALA A 118 -16.92 12.36 2.60
C ALA A 118 -18.00 13.30 3.14
N SER A 119 -19.24 13.19 2.68
CA SER A 119 -20.37 13.99 3.16
C SER A 119 -20.78 13.66 4.61
N ARG A 120 -20.31 12.54 5.17
CA ARG A 120 -20.54 12.14 6.56
C ARG A 120 -19.41 12.55 7.50
N LEU A 121 -18.31 13.10 6.98
CA LEU A 121 -17.27 13.67 7.82
C LEU A 121 -17.81 14.95 8.45
N ARG A 122 -17.80 14.99 9.78
CA ARG A 122 -17.98 16.23 10.53
C ARG A 122 -16.70 17.05 10.43
N ASP A 123 -16.84 18.37 10.54
CA ASP A 123 -15.72 19.30 10.56
C ASP A 123 -14.65 18.85 11.57
N GLY A 124 -13.39 18.74 11.12
CA GLY A 124 -12.25 18.30 11.94
C GLY A 124 -11.93 16.80 11.91
N ALA A 125 -12.71 15.96 11.21
CA ALA A 125 -12.34 14.55 11.01
C ALA A 125 -11.22 14.42 9.97
N ALA A 126 -10.11 13.80 10.36
CA ALA A 126 -8.94 13.56 9.51
C ALA A 126 -9.30 12.74 8.26
N VAL A 127 -8.70 13.04 7.09
CA VAL A 127 -8.86 12.24 5.86
C VAL A 127 -8.42 10.79 6.11
N PHE A 128 -7.48 10.59 7.02
CA PHE A 128 -7.10 9.26 7.50
C PHE A 128 -8.31 8.45 8.00
N ASN A 129 -9.27 9.05 8.71
CA ASN A 129 -10.43 8.33 9.24
C ASN A 129 -11.34 7.77 8.14
N LEU A 130 -11.36 8.38 6.94
CA LEU A 130 -12.05 7.80 5.77
C LEU A 130 -11.36 6.56 5.21
N LEU A 131 -10.03 6.56 5.28
CA LEU A 131 -9.14 5.61 4.61
C LEU A 131 -8.72 4.46 5.53
N ALA A 132 -8.80 4.65 6.86
CA ALA A 132 -8.47 3.67 7.86
C ALA A 132 -9.36 2.42 7.68
N PRO A 133 -8.77 1.21 7.65
CA PRO A 133 -9.56 -0.02 7.72
C PRO A 133 -10.46 -0.04 8.96
N GLY A 134 -11.70 -0.52 8.82
CA GLY A 134 -12.67 -0.52 9.91
C GLY A 134 -12.19 -1.37 11.10
N GLY A 135 -12.39 -0.85 12.32
CA GLY A 135 -11.98 -1.50 13.56
C GLY A 135 -10.54 -1.21 14.02
N LEU A 136 -9.76 -0.41 13.28
CA LEU A 136 -8.42 0.04 13.73
C LEU A 136 -8.45 1.19 14.73
N LEU A 137 -9.45 2.07 14.60
CA LEU A 137 -9.68 3.19 15.49
C LEU A 137 -11.02 2.95 16.19
N THR A 138 -11.02 3.18 17.50
CA THR A 138 -12.24 3.19 18.30
C THR A 138 -13.07 4.42 17.90
N GLU A 139 -14.26 4.22 17.32
CA GLU A 139 -15.16 5.29 16.85
C GLU A 139 -15.69 6.20 17.97
N THR A 140 -15.33 5.95 19.23
CA THR A 140 -16.08 6.42 20.40
C THR A 140 -15.55 7.69 21.08
N ALA A 141 -14.53 8.36 20.57
CA ALA A 141 -14.07 9.61 21.20
C ALA A 141 -14.45 10.81 20.33
N ALA A 142 -15.21 11.75 20.93
CA ALA A 142 -15.24 13.13 20.47
C ALA A 142 -13.80 13.59 20.20
N PRO A 143 -13.54 14.40 19.15
CA PRO A 143 -12.19 14.86 18.88
C PRO A 143 -11.64 15.46 20.18
N PRO A 144 -10.51 14.95 20.70
CA PRO A 144 -9.86 15.57 21.85
C PRO A 144 -9.70 17.05 21.52
N GLN A 145 -10.05 17.92 22.47
CA GLN A 145 -9.80 19.37 22.38
C GLN A 145 -8.44 19.58 21.72
N GLU A 146 -8.41 20.31 20.60
CA GLU A 146 -7.16 20.54 19.88
C GLU A 146 -6.16 21.10 20.89
N PRO A 147 -5.08 20.36 21.23
CA PRO A 147 -3.99 20.97 21.96
C PRO A 147 -3.53 22.13 21.10
N GLU A 148 -3.27 23.29 21.71
CA GLU A 148 -2.73 24.43 20.97
C GLU A 148 -1.61 23.94 20.04
N PRO A 149 -1.54 24.44 18.80
CA PRO A 149 -0.53 24.01 17.84
C PRO A 149 0.86 24.35 18.39
N GLN A 150 1.44 23.40 19.14
CA GLN A 150 2.80 23.51 19.61
C GLN A 150 3.69 23.38 18.37
N PRO A 151 4.57 24.37 18.12
CA PRO A 151 5.52 24.28 17.03
C PRO A 151 6.44 23.09 17.29
N CYS A 152 6.29 22.04 16.48
CA CYS A 152 7.21 20.92 16.46
C CYS A 152 8.44 21.34 15.65
N ASN A 153 9.57 21.53 16.34
CA ASN A 153 10.83 21.92 15.70
C ASN A 153 11.63 20.71 15.17
N GLY A 154 11.23 19.48 15.55
CA GLY A 154 11.87 18.23 15.14
C GLY A 154 11.31 17.67 13.82
N PRO A 155 12.12 16.95 13.04
CA PRO A 155 11.62 16.24 11.86
C PRO A 155 10.83 14.99 12.26
N LEU A 156 9.91 14.55 11.41
CA LEU A 156 9.28 13.24 11.51
C LEU A 156 10.17 12.21 10.81
N VAL A 157 10.57 11.16 11.51
CA VAL A 157 11.52 10.14 11.02
C VAL A 157 10.85 8.77 10.96
N VAL A 158 10.85 8.18 9.78
CA VAL A 158 10.46 6.78 9.57
C VAL A 158 11.71 5.90 9.64
N HIS A 159 11.77 5.00 10.60
CA HIS A 159 12.84 4.02 10.77
C HIS A 159 12.41 2.69 10.19
N ILE A 160 13.25 2.10 9.34
CA ILE A 160 13.00 0.78 8.75
C ILE A 160 14.22 -0.11 8.96
N TRP A 161 13.97 -1.28 9.53
CA TRP A 161 14.86 -2.43 9.53
C TRP A 161 14.39 -3.37 8.42
N THR A 162 15.20 -3.47 7.38
CA THR A 162 14.86 -4.34 6.25
C THR A 162 15.15 -5.78 6.61
N PRO A 163 14.37 -6.76 6.12
CA PRO A 163 14.61 -8.17 6.43
C PRO A 163 16.04 -8.64 6.15
N GLU A 164 16.70 -8.07 5.13
CA GLU A 164 18.10 -8.39 4.80
C GLU A 164 19.11 -7.69 5.73
N GLY A 165 18.84 -6.47 6.19
CA GLY A 165 19.73 -5.74 7.10
C GLY A 165 19.60 -6.19 8.56
N SER A 166 18.42 -6.69 8.93
CA SER A 166 18.13 -7.20 10.27
C SER A 166 18.29 -8.73 10.40
N ALA A 167 18.85 -9.41 9.41
CA ALA A 167 19.13 -10.84 9.48
C ALA A 167 20.43 -11.09 10.26
N ALA A 168 20.39 -11.98 11.25
CA ALA A 168 21.58 -12.35 12.05
C ALA A 168 22.65 -13.07 11.20
N SER A 169 22.24 -13.71 10.10
CA SER A 169 23.14 -14.41 9.18
C SER A 169 22.78 -14.09 7.72
N THR A 170 23.69 -14.40 6.78
CA THR A 170 23.51 -14.02 5.37
C THR A 170 22.28 -14.71 4.78
N PRO A 171 21.25 -13.96 4.35
CA PRO A 171 20.02 -14.56 3.85
C PRO A 171 20.21 -15.18 2.46
N ILE A 172 19.49 -16.27 2.19
CA ILE A 172 19.47 -16.88 0.85
C ILE A 172 18.85 -15.88 -0.13
N ARG A 173 19.55 -15.51 -1.21
CA ARG A 173 19.07 -14.51 -2.16
C ARG A 173 17.77 -14.94 -2.86
N ARG A 174 16.63 -14.37 -2.41
CA ARG A 174 15.33 -14.44 -3.08
C ARG A 174 14.81 -13.01 -3.27
N PRO A 175 15.23 -12.29 -4.33
CA PRO A 175 15.18 -10.83 -4.41
C PRO A 175 13.77 -10.22 -4.27
N LEU A 176 12.71 -10.92 -4.64
CA LEU A 176 11.33 -10.47 -4.43
C LEU A 176 10.73 -10.92 -3.09
N PHE A 177 11.15 -12.08 -2.56
CA PHE A 177 10.60 -12.64 -1.32
C PHE A 177 11.28 -12.01 -0.09
N ASN A 178 12.61 -11.92 -0.10
CA ASN A 178 13.43 -11.29 0.94
C ASN A 178 13.07 -9.83 1.17
N ARG A 179 12.69 -9.11 0.10
CA ARG A 179 12.37 -7.70 0.18
C ARG A 179 10.98 -7.41 0.73
N TYR A 180 9.99 -8.26 0.41
CA TYR A 180 8.57 -7.92 0.61
C TYR A 180 7.81 -8.82 1.59
N ILE A 181 8.35 -9.99 1.94
CA ILE A 181 7.63 -10.97 2.76
C ILE A 181 8.46 -11.28 4.01
N ALA A 182 9.64 -11.87 3.84
CA ALA A 182 10.61 -12.13 4.90
C ALA A 182 11.93 -12.60 4.27
N ALA A 183 13.05 -12.32 4.93
CA ALA A 183 14.33 -12.93 4.61
C ALA A 183 14.48 -14.20 5.44
N VAL A 184 14.84 -15.30 4.77
CA VAL A 184 15.11 -16.59 5.43
C VAL A 184 16.59 -16.88 5.28
N ASP A 185 17.24 -17.19 6.38
CA ASP A 185 18.64 -17.55 6.37
C ASP A 185 18.88 -19.02 6.01
N ALA A 186 20.16 -19.40 5.89
CA ALA A 186 20.56 -20.78 5.56
C ALA A 186 20.12 -21.82 6.61
N ASN A 187 19.81 -21.37 7.83
CA ASN A 187 19.36 -22.19 8.95
C ASN A 187 17.82 -22.23 9.07
N GLY A 188 17.10 -21.55 8.18
CA GLY A 188 15.63 -21.50 8.18
C GLY A 188 15.01 -20.46 9.10
N VAL A 189 15.80 -19.58 9.73
CA VAL A 189 15.30 -18.53 10.62
C VAL A 189 14.69 -17.39 9.80
N ILE A 190 13.45 -17.02 10.12
CA ILE A 190 12.69 -15.99 9.41
C ILE A 190 12.91 -14.62 10.06
N SER A 191 13.56 -13.71 9.34
CA SER A 191 13.63 -12.28 9.67
C SER A 191 12.57 -11.52 8.88
N THR A 192 11.60 -10.94 9.58
CA THR A 192 10.49 -10.19 8.97
C THR A 192 10.79 -8.69 8.85
N GLY A 193 11.93 -8.23 9.34
CA GLY A 193 12.25 -6.81 9.50
C GLY A 193 11.36 -6.11 10.52
N HIS A 194 11.48 -4.79 10.62
CA HIS A 194 10.69 -3.95 11.51
C HIS A 194 10.53 -2.51 10.98
N ALA A 195 9.55 -1.78 11.50
CA ALA A 195 9.32 -0.38 11.18
C ALA A 195 8.88 0.40 12.42
N ALA A 196 9.43 1.61 12.57
CA ALA A 196 9.03 2.56 13.61
C ALA A 196 8.87 3.98 13.05
N LEU A 197 8.10 4.82 13.75
CA LEU A 197 7.88 6.23 13.42
C LEU A 197 8.23 7.08 14.64
N GLU A 198 9.11 8.05 14.47
CA GLU A 198 9.59 8.92 15.53
C GLU A 198 9.28 10.39 15.20
N MET A 199 8.75 11.12 16.19
CA MET A 199 8.62 12.57 16.19
C MET A 199 9.27 13.08 17.48
N PRO A 200 10.59 13.35 17.46
CA PRO A 200 11.32 13.77 18.65
C PRO A 200 10.85 15.15 19.15
N PRO A 201 10.87 15.39 20.48
CA PRO A 201 11.11 14.44 21.58
C PRO A 201 9.83 13.74 22.05
N GLU A 202 8.69 13.99 21.41
CA GLU A 202 7.36 13.75 22.00
C GLU A 202 6.84 12.32 21.80
N LEU A 203 7.15 11.68 20.67
CA LEU A 203 6.38 10.52 20.22
C LEU A 203 7.24 9.50 19.48
N TYR A 204 7.06 8.24 19.86
CA TYR A 204 7.64 7.08 19.22
C TYR A 204 6.58 5.99 19.03
N ILE A 205 6.39 5.54 17.80
CA ILE A 205 5.46 4.47 17.44
C ILE A 205 6.27 3.29 16.93
N SER A 206 6.26 2.23 17.72
CA SER A 206 6.85 0.94 17.38
C SER A 206 6.07 -0.12 18.14
N LEU A 207 5.54 -1.11 17.43
CA LEU A 207 4.63 -2.12 17.97
C LEU A 207 5.21 -3.51 17.74
N TYR A 208 5.49 -4.22 18.83
CA TYR A 208 5.99 -5.59 18.85
C TYR A 208 4.94 -6.54 19.42
N PRO A 209 5.00 -7.85 19.12
CA PRO A 209 4.31 -8.83 19.93
C PRO A 209 4.97 -8.91 21.32
N ALA A 210 4.17 -9.02 22.38
CA ALA A 210 4.67 -9.12 23.76
C ALA A 210 5.26 -10.51 24.08
N VAL A 211 4.87 -11.53 23.30
CA VAL A 211 5.43 -12.88 23.34
C VAL A 211 5.91 -13.20 21.93
N ASP A 212 7.10 -13.79 21.82
CA ASP A 212 7.63 -14.20 20.53
C ASP A 212 6.68 -15.18 19.84
N ILE A 213 6.30 -14.82 18.62
CA ILE A 213 5.46 -15.66 17.77
C ILE A 213 6.37 -16.70 17.13
N ASP A 214 6.01 -17.99 17.25
CA ASP A 214 6.73 -19.06 16.55
C ASP A 214 6.74 -18.77 15.04
N ARG A 215 7.94 -18.75 14.47
CA ARG A 215 8.20 -18.45 13.05
C ARG A 215 8.53 -19.71 12.26
N SER A 216 8.16 -20.89 12.78
CA SER A 216 8.30 -22.13 12.02
C SER A 216 7.58 -22.02 10.66
N PRO A 217 8.18 -22.49 9.54
CA PRO A 217 7.60 -22.33 8.20
C PRO A 217 6.19 -22.92 8.03
N SER A 218 5.85 -23.96 8.81
CA SER A 218 4.54 -24.60 8.83
C SER A 218 3.46 -23.75 9.51
N GLU A 219 3.79 -23.04 10.59
CA GLU A 219 2.84 -22.16 11.29
C GLU A 219 2.76 -20.76 10.68
N PHE A 220 3.84 -20.30 10.03
CA PHE A 220 3.91 -18.97 9.42
C PHE A 220 2.72 -18.67 8.49
N PHE A 221 2.32 -19.63 7.64
CA PHE A 221 1.17 -19.46 6.75
C PHE A 221 -0.17 -19.38 7.48
N ASN A 222 -0.30 -20.03 8.65
CA ASN A 222 -1.48 -19.89 9.48
C ASN A 222 -1.51 -18.52 10.18
N THR A 223 -0.37 -18.05 10.68
CA THR A 223 -0.21 -16.72 11.30
C THR A 223 -0.44 -15.56 10.33
N LEU A 224 -0.20 -15.76 9.03
CA LEU A 224 -0.52 -14.80 7.95
C LEU A 224 -2.02 -14.62 7.68
N LYS A 225 -2.90 -15.39 8.34
CA LYS A 225 -4.35 -15.17 8.26
C LYS A 225 -4.72 -13.98 9.15
N ALA A 226 -5.55 -13.07 8.64
CA ALA A 226 -6.02 -11.90 9.38
C ALA A 226 -7.24 -12.24 10.27
N ILE A 227 -7.20 -13.37 10.97
CA ILE A 227 -8.28 -13.87 11.82
C ILE A 227 -8.03 -13.50 13.29
N GLN A 228 -9.09 -13.49 14.12
CA GLN A 228 -9.00 -13.06 15.52
C GLN A 228 -8.14 -14.00 16.35
N GLU A 229 -8.08 -15.28 15.98
CA GLU A 229 -7.31 -16.33 16.63
C GLU A 229 -5.80 -16.09 16.55
N ASN A 230 -5.34 -15.27 15.58
CA ASN A 230 -3.93 -14.89 15.43
C ASN A 230 -3.59 -13.58 16.16
N ASN A 231 -4.51 -13.02 16.95
CA ASN A 231 -4.25 -11.85 17.76
C ASN A 231 -3.44 -12.27 19.00
N VAL A 232 -2.31 -11.59 19.22
CA VAL A 232 -1.50 -11.74 20.43
C VAL A 232 -1.42 -10.39 21.15
N ALA A 233 -1.03 -10.40 22.42
CA ALA A 233 -0.75 -9.17 23.14
C ALA A 233 0.38 -8.39 22.44
N GLY A 234 0.18 -7.09 22.24
CA GLY A 234 1.17 -6.20 21.66
C GLY A 234 1.84 -5.34 22.73
N GLN A 235 3.10 -4.96 22.50
CA GLN A 235 3.84 -4.05 23.34
C GLN A 235 4.37 -2.88 22.50
N TYR A 236 4.15 -1.66 22.99
CA TYR A 236 4.71 -0.46 22.38
C TYR A 236 6.08 -0.14 22.97
N GLN A 237 7.05 0.14 22.11
CA GLN A 237 8.39 0.54 22.54
C GLN A 237 8.43 2.01 22.96
N GLN A 238 9.35 2.35 23.87
CA GLN A 238 9.38 3.66 24.51
C GLN A 238 10.08 4.73 23.64
N SER A 239 11.22 4.38 23.04
CA SER A 239 12.03 5.32 22.25
C SER A 239 12.90 4.59 21.23
N TYR A 240 13.35 5.32 20.20
CA TYR A 240 14.33 4.80 19.25
C TYR A 240 15.66 4.45 19.94
N ALA A 241 16.10 5.24 20.92
CA ALA A 241 17.34 4.99 21.66
C ALA A 241 17.29 3.65 22.42
N SER A 242 16.19 3.37 23.12
CA SER A 242 16.01 2.09 23.82
C SER A 242 15.92 0.91 22.87
N GLU A 243 15.20 1.06 21.75
CA GLU A 243 14.99 -0.02 20.79
C GLU A 243 16.28 -0.36 20.02
N SER A 244 17.01 0.65 19.58
CA SER A 244 18.28 0.47 18.86
C SER A 244 19.39 -0.08 19.75
N ALA A 245 19.40 0.27 21.04
CA ALA A 245 20.33 -0.30 22.02
C ALA A 245 20.00 -1.77 22.35
N ALA A 246 18.72 -2.13 22.41
CA ALA A 246 18.29 -3.51 22.69
C ALA A 246 18.49 -4.46 21.50
N TRP A 247 18.40 -3.95 20.27
CA TRP A 247 18.49 -4.77 19.06
C TRP A 247 19.57 -4.32 18.08
N CYS A 248 19.31 -3.26 17.31
CA CYS A 248 20.26 -2.66 16.37
C CYS A 248 19.74 -1.33 15.81
N GLU A 249 20.63 -0.52 15.24
CA GLU A 249 20.22 0.69 14.51
C GLU A 249 19.39 0.38 13.26
N SER A 250 18.48 1.28 12.89
CA SER A 250 17.67 1.12 11.68
C SER A 250 18.50 1.30 10.40
N ASP A 251 18.40 0.36 9.46
CA ASP A 251 19.14 0.38 8.18
C ASP A 251 18.78 1.57 7.28
N ARG A 252 17.53 2.03 7.36
CA ARG A 252 16.98 3.10 6.51
C ARG A 252 16.17 4.07 7.35
N LYS A 253 16.43 5.37 7.13
CA LYS A 253 15.69 6.48 7.73
C LYS A 253 15.11 7.35 6.63
N ILE A 254 13.83 7.72 6.73
CA ILE A 254 13.18 8.69 5.84
C ILE A 254 12.69 9.85 6.68
N VAL A 255 13.12 11.05 6.33
CA VAL A 255 12.91 12.26 7.13
C VAL A 255 11.90 13.16 6.43
N PHE A 256 10.84 13.55 7.13
CA PHE A 256 9.84 14.49 6.68
C PHE A 256 9.95 15.79 7.48
N HIS A 257 10.04 16.92 6.77
CA HIS A 257 10.08 18.25 7.36
C HIS A 257 8.74 18.98 7.30
N ALA A 258 7.82 18.54 6.44
CA ALA A 258 6.48 19.10 6.32
C ALA A 258 5.45 18.03 6.68
N PHE A 259 4.86 18.17 7.86
CA PHE A 259 3.86 17.26 8.39
C PHE A 259 2.97 17.97 9.42
N ASN A 260 1.88 17.33 9.80
CA ASN A 260 0.87 17.73 10.75
C ASN A 260 1.08 16.98 12.09
N PRO A 261 1.78 17.58 13.07
CA PRO A 261 2.05 16.93 14.36
C PRO A 261 0.75 16.67 15.15
N ALA A 262 -0.25 17.55 15.06
CA ALA A 262 -1.54 17.38 15.74
C ALA A 262 -2.29 16.15 15.21
N GLY A 263 -2.28 15.94 13.89
CA GLY A 263 -2.85 14.74 13.24
C GLY A 263 -2.22 13.45 13.75
N LEU A 264 -0.88 13.43 13.85
CA LEU A 264 -0.14 12.29 14.38
C LEU A 264 -0.45 12.02 15.85
N ARG A 265 -0.50 13.05 16.71
CA ARG A 265 -0.86 12.89 18.12
C ARG A 265 -2.26 12.32 18.30
N ARG A 266 -3.25 12.81 17.53
CA ARG A 266 -4.63 12.27 17.56
C ARG A 266 -4.67 10.81 17.17
N TYR A 267 -3.99 10.45 16.07
CA TYR A 267 -3.87 9.08 15.65
C TYR A 267 -3.28 8.21 16.77
N TRP A 268 -2.15 8.64 17.35
CA TRP A 268 -1.47 7.86 18.37
C TRP A 268 -2.29 7.69 19.63
N ALA A 269 -2.95 8.75 20.11
CA ALA A 269 -3.81 8.72 21.29
C ALA A 269 -4.98 7.73 21.15
N SER A 270 -5.53 7.58 19.95
CA SER A 270 -6.57 6.58 19.66
C SER A 270 -5.97 5.19 19.44
N TYR A 271 -4.94 5.09 18.62
CA TYR A 271 -4.35 3.82 18.21
C TYR A 271 -3.77 3.06 19.40
N ARG A 272 -3.06 3.73 20.32
CA ARG A 272 -2.39 3.09 21.47
C ARG A 272 -3.33 2.47 22.50
N GLN A 273 -4.63 2.77 22.47
CA GLN A 273 -5.62 2.24 23.42
C GLN A 273 -5.83 0.74 23.27
N THR A 274 -5.44 0.16 22.14
CA THR A 274 -5.54 -1.27 21.88
C THR A 274 -4.15 -1.87 21.76
N GLU A 275 -3.80 -2.73 22.72
CA GLU A 275 -2.51 -3.44 22.78
C GLU A 275 -2.63 -4.83 22.15
N VAL A 276 -3.16 -4.87 20.92
CA VAL A 276 -3.26 -6.09 20.12
C VAL A 276 -2.22 -6.03 19.00
N TYR A 277 -1.47 -7.12 18.85
CA TYR A 277 -0.61 -7.37 17.72
C TYR A 277 -1.23 -8.44 16.84
N ASN A 278 -1.28 -8.19 15.53
CA ASN A 278 -1.60 -9.18 14.52
C ASN A 278 -0.69 -8.97 13.31
N LEU A 279 0.00 -10.04 12.91
CA LEU A 279 1.00 -10.00 11.85
C LEU A 279 0.47 -9.43 10.53
N THR A 280 -0.84 -9.55 10.28
CA THR A 280 -1.45 -9.21 9.00
C THR A 280 -2.09 -7.83 8.99
N TRP A 281 -2.95 -7.52 9.98
CA TRP A 281 -3.77 -6.29 9.96
C TRP A 281 -3.33 -5.22 10.98
N ARG A 282 -2.54 -5.58 12.00
CA ARG A 282 -2.11 -4.68 13.08
C ARG A 282 -0.70 -5.02 13.58
N ASN A 283 0.29 -4.64 12.80
CA ASN A 283 1.72 -4.84 13.07
C ASN A 283 2.48 -3.50 13.06
N CYS A 284 3.79 -3.55 13.31
CA CYS A 284 4.69 -2.39 13.28
C CYS A 284 4.62 -1.58 11.96
N SER A 285 4.59 -2.25 10.82
CA SER A 285 4.55 -1.59 9.51
C SER A 285 3.21 -0.89 9.26
N SER A 286 2.11 -1.48 9.72
CA SER A 286 0.78 -0.89 9.63
C SER A 286 0.62 0.31 10.55
N SER A 287 1.14 0.26 11.78
CA SER A 287 1.08 1.39 12.72
C SER A 287 1.88 2.59 12.19
N VAL A 288 3.04 2.34 11.60
CA VAL A 288 3.86 3.37 10.93
C VAL A 288 3.16 3.94 9.69
N ALA A 289 2.61 3.08 8.81
CA ALA A 289 1.96 3.54 7.59
C ALA A 289 0.75 4.43 7.89
N TYR A 290 -0.08 4.02 8.85
CA TYR A 290 -1.26 4.78 9.28
C TYR A 290 -0.89 6.04 10.06
N GLY A 291 0.12 5.98 10.94
CA GLY A 291 0.65 7.17 11.60
C GLY A 291 1.21 8.18 10.61
N LEU A 292 1.92 7.72 9.59
CA LEU A 292 2.42 8.58 8.52
C LEU A 292 1.28 9.20 7.71
N GLU A 293 0.23 8.44 7.37
CA GLU A 293 -0.98 9.00 6.72
C GLU A 293 -1.64 10.09 7.57
N ALA A 294 -1.78 9.88 8.88
CA ALA A 294 -2.31 10.89 9.80
C ALA A 294 -1.40 12.11 9.96
N ALA A 295 -0.08 11.90 9.93
CA ALA A 295 0.90 12.97 9.96
C ALA A 295 0.94 13.78 8.66
N LEU A 296 0.59 13.19 7.52
CA LEU A 296 0.56 13.91 6.24
C LEU A 296 -0.81 14.53 5.93
N ASP A 297 -1.80 14.29 6.78
CA ASP A 297 -3.12 14.86 6.61
C ASP A 297 -3.09 16.39 6.71
N GLY A 298 -3.74 17.05 5.75
CA GLY A 298 -3.76 18.50 5.66
C GLY A 298 -2.48 19.18 5.16
N VAL A 299 -1.40 18.44 4.83
CA VAL A 299 -0.15 19.05 4.29
C VAL A 299 -0.40 19.85 3.00
N PHE A 300 -1.39 19.44 2.20
CA PHE A 300 -1.80 20.14 0.97
C PHE A 300 -3.08 20.97 1.14
N ALA A 301 -3.56 21.23 2.37
CA ALA A 301 -4.86 21.89 2.61
C ALA A 301 -4.95 23.31 2.02
N ARG A 302 -3.82 24.00 1.88
CA ARG A 302 -3.74 25.34 1.26
C ARG A 302 -3.64 25.28 -0.27
N GLY A 303 -3.63 24.09 -0.87
CA GLY A 303 -3.52 23.89 -2.30
C GLY A 303 -4.89 24.00 -2.98
N GLY A 304 -5.04 24.97 -3.88
CA GLY A 304 -6.21 25.05 -4.77
C GLY A 304 -6.24 23.95 -5.83
N TRP A 305 -7.18 24.05 -6.78
CA TRP A 305 -7.37 23.09 -7.88
C TRP A 305 -6.09 22.74 -8.65
N LEU A 306 -5.16 23.69 -8.81
CA LEU A 306 -3.88 23.46 -9.47
C LEU A 306 -3.00 22.44 -8.71
N THR A 307 -3.04 22.48 -7.37
CA THR A 307 -2.31 21.51 -6.53
C THR A 307 -2.93 20.13 -6.67
N PHE A 308 -4.27 20.05 -6.69
CA PHE A 308 -4.98 18.81 -6.97
C PHE A 308 -4.59 18.22 -8.33
N ALA A 309 -4.68 19.01 -9.41
CA ALA A 309 -4.33 18.56 -10.75
C ALA A 309 -2.87 18.09 -10.80
N ARG A 310 -1.95 18.85 -10.20
CA ARG A 310 -0.53 18.45 -10.11
C ARG A 310 -0.38 17.11 -9.38
N LEU A 311 -1.00 16.94 -8.22
CA LEU A 311 -0.94 15.68 -7.46
C LEU A 311 -1.52 14.50 -8.24
N PHE A 312 -2.63 14.72 -8.94
CA PHE A 312 -3.28 13.69 -9.75
C PHE A 312 -2.36 13.16 -10.86
N PHE A 313 -1.51 14.01 -11.45
CA PHE A 313 -0.57 13.59 -12.50
C PHE A 313 0.81 13.15 -11.97
N ILE A 314 1.06 13.22 -10.66
CA ILE A 314 2.31 12.73 -10.07
C ILE A 314 2.26 11.19 -10.00
N PRO A 315 3.17 10.46 -10.67
CA PRO A 315 3.18 8.99 -10.67
C PRO A 315 3.29 8.39 -9.27
N GLU A 316 4.02 9.04 -8.38
CA GLU A 316 4.27 8.60 -7.01
C GLU A 316 2.97 8.48 -6.20
N LEU A 317 1.95 9.30 -6.48
CA LEU A 317 0.64 9.18 -5.85
C LEU A 317 -0.04 7.85 -6.21
N TRP A 318 0.01 7.46 -7.48
CA TRP A 318 -0.57 6.21 -7.95
C TRP A 318 0.23 4.99 -7.46
N ILE A 319 1.56 5.11 -7.40
CA ILE A 319 2.41 4.08 -6.80
C ILE A 319 2.06 3.89 -5.32
N ALA A 320 1.94 4.99 -4.56
CA ALA A 320 1.53 4.96 -3.17
C ALA A 320 0.15 4.30 -3.01
N ALA A 321 -0.83 4.67 -3.83
CA ALA A 321 -2.17 4.08 -3.81
C ALA A 321 -2.16 2.56 -4.08
N GLN A 322 -1.37 2.10 -5.05
CA GLN A 322 -1.25 0.67 -5.36
C GLN A 322 -0.53 -0.11 -4.25
N LEU A 323 0.55 0.44 -3.68
CA LEU A 323 1.26 -0.16 -2.55
C LEU A 323 0.35 -0.29 -1.34
N ARG A 324 -0.36 0.79 -1.00
CA ARG A 324 -1.34 0.82 0.09
C ARG A 324 -2.42 -0.25 -0.12
N LYS A 325 -3.04 -0.30 -1.31
CA LYS A 325 -4.04 -1.30 -1.64
C LYS A 325 -3.50 -2.72 -1.43
N ARG A 326 -2.33 -3.03 -1.99
CA ARG A 326 -1.68 -4.34 -1.85
C ARG A 326 -1.41 -4.69 -0.38
N ALA A 327 -0.86 -3.75 0.40
CA ALA A 327 -0.54 -3.94 1.80
C ALA A 327 -1.78 -4.21 2.65
N THR A 328 -2.88 -3.48 2.40
CA THR A 328 -4.15 -3.67 3.13
C THR A 328 -4.86 -4.99 2.81
N THR A 329 -4.65 -5.56 1.62
CA THR A 329 -5.26 -6.85 1.23
C THR A 329 -4.42 -8.06 1.60
N MET A 330 -3.09 -7.88 1.73
CA MET A 330 -2.15 -8.90 2.16
C MET A 330 -1.75 -8.59 3.60
N ALA A 331 -0.55 -8.02 3.79
CA ALA A 331 -0.09 -7.50 5.06
C ALA A 331 0.81 -6.29 4.81
N TRP A 332 0.86 -5.37 5.76
CA TRP A 332 1.94 -4.37 5.79
C TRP A 332 3.24 -5.07 6.18
N THR A 333 4.27 -4.93 5.35
CA THR A 333 5.62 -5.43 5.65
C THR A 333 6.62 -4.29 5.62
N PRO A 334 7.78 -4.40 6.30
CA PRO A 334 8.76 -3.31 6.35
C PRO A 334 9.22 -2.84 4.97
N GLY A 335 9.34 -3.76 4.00
CA GLY A 335 9.64 -3.43 2.62
C GLY A 335 8.54 -2.62 1.92
N LEU A 336 7.27 -2.97 2.14
CA LEU A 336 6.13 -2.20 1.62
C LEU A 336 6.01 -0.84 2.30
N ALA A 337 6.23 -0.77 3.63
CA ALA A 337 6.23 0.48 4.39
C ALA A 337 7.34 1.42 3.93
N LEU A 338 8.55 0.90 3.66
CA LEU A 338 9.66 1.67 3.10
C LEU A 338 9.33 2.27 1.73
N ASP A 339 8.83 1.44 0.81
CA ASP A 339 8.50 1.88 -0.55
C ASP A 339 7.33 2.88 -0.53
N TYR A 340 6.36 2.68 0.37
CA TYR A 340 5.24 3.59 0.58
C TYR A 340 5.70 4.94 1.16
N ALA A 341 6.51 4.93 2.22
CA ALA A 341 7.07 6.13 2.82
C ALA A 341 7.93 6.92 1.83
N ARG A 342 8.69 6.25 0.94
CA ARG A 342 9.43 6.91 -0.15
C ARG A 342 8.52 7.58 -1.16
N ALA A 343 7.45 6.91 -1.56
CA ALA A 343 6.46 7.48 -2.48
C ALA A 343 5.81 8.73 -1.86
N LEU A 344 5.38 8.65 -0.60
CA LEU A 344 4.82 9.79 0.14
C LEU A 344 5.83 10.92 0.32
N HIS A 345 7.10 10.61 0.63
CA HIS A 345 8.16 11.60 0.72
C HIS A 345 8.35 12.34 -0.60
N ALA A 346 8.35 11.63 -1.74
CA ALA A 346 8.48 12.27 -3.06
C ALA A 346 7.29 13.19 -3.41
N ILE A 347 6.10 12.90 -2.88
CA ILE A 347 4.90 13.74 -3.05
C ILE A 347 5.02 15.02 -2.21
N VAL A 348 5.41 14.90 -0.94
CA VAL A 348 5.49 16.01 0.03
C VAL A 348 6.73 16.88 -0.17
N HIS A 349 7.86 16.25 -0.48
CA HIS A 349 9.15 16.89 -0.73
C HIS A 349 9.57 16.62 -2.18
N PRO A 350 8.87 17.20 -3.17
CA PRO A 350 9.21 17.00 -4.56
C PRO A 350 10.63 17.52 -4.77
N ALA A 351 11.53 16.61 -5.19
CA ALA A 351 12.88 17.00 -5.55
C ALA A 351 12.77 18.12 -6.58
N ARG A 352 13.38 19.28 -6.29
CA ARG A 352 13.54 20.34 -7.30
C ARG A 352 14.41 19.76 -8.39
N LEU A 353 13.79 19.11 -9.38
CA LEU A 353 14.44 18.64 -10.60
C LEU A 353 14.89 19.88 -11.37
N SER A 354 15.96 20.50 -10.90
CA SER A 354 16.68 21.50 -11.64
C SER A 354 17.49 20.74 -12.70
N TRP A 355 16.81 20.40 -13.79
CA TRP A 355 17.46 19.96 -15.03
C TRP A 355 18.65 20.86 -15.40
N ARG A 356 18.57 22.16 -15.05
CA ARG A 356 19.63 23.16 -15.16
C ARG A 356 20.88 22.86 -14.31
N ARG A 357 20.74 22.32 -13.09
CA ARG A 357 21.87 22.02 -12.19
C ARG A 357 22.59 20.74 -12.61
N ARG A 358 21.86 19.75 -13.16
CA ARG A 358 22.45 18.55 -13.81
C ARG A 358 23.22 18.88 -15.09
N ARG A 359 22.78 19.88 -15.87
CA ARG A 359 23.53 20.33 -17.06
C ARG A 359 24.85 21.01 -16.68
N ARG A 360 24.85 21.87 -15.65
CA ARG A 360 26.09 22.51 -15.15
C ARG A 360 27.09 21.49 -14.59
N GLN A 361 26.66 20.55 -13.74
CA GLN A 361 27.56 19.49 -13.24
C GLN A 361 28.15 18.58 -14.33
N ARG A 362 27.48 18.44 -15.49
CA ARG A 362 28.03 17.71 -16.64
C ARG A 362 28.97 18.56 -17.49
N GLN A 363 28.86 19.88 -17.45
CA GLN A 363 29.81 20.78 -18.12
C GLN A 363 31.07 20.94 -17.28
N ASP A 364 30.96 21.04 -15.96
CA ASP A 364 32.11 21.16 -15.04
C ASP A 364 32.92 19.85 -14.89
N GLN A 365 32.41 18.72 -15.39
CA GLN A 365 33.13 17.43 -15.45
C GLN A 365 33.74 17.15 -16.83
N ALA A 366 33.52 18.03 -17.82
CA ALA A 366 34.02 17.91 -19.18
C ALA A 366 35.03 19.02 -19.54
N SER A 367 35.43 19.82 -18.54
CA SER A 367 36.47 20.85 -18.56
C SER A 367 37.51 20.50 -17.51
#